data_AF-A0A8J6S5Q0-F1
#
_entry.id   AF-A0A8J6S5Q0-F1
#
_cell.length_a   1.000
_cell.length_b   1.000
_cell.length_c   1.000
_cell.angle_alpha   90.00
_cell.angle_beta   90.00
_cell.angle_gamma   90.00
#
_symmetry.space_group_name_H-M   'P 1'
#
loop_
_entity.id
_entity.type
_entity.pdbx_description
1 polymer ?
#
loop_
_entity_poly.entity_id
_entity_poly.type
_entity_poly.pdbx_seq_one_letter_code
_entity_poly.pdbx_strand_id
1 'polypeptide(L)' 'MTPEEQAQLQQSIDTIAQILYRNTPAEQLQTLEGIEQTIRQQTQELVLPQLGVFLLQQ' A
#
# COMPACT_ATOMS: atom_id res chain seq x y z
N MET A 1 -8.82 16.92 -6.73
CA MET A 1 -8.10 16.94 -5.45
C MET A 1 -7.50 18.32 -5.27
N THR A 2 -7.72 18.93 -4.12
CA THR A 2 -6.99 20.13 -3.70
C THR A 2 -5.52 19.76 -3.39
N PRO A 3 -4.60 20.74 -3.35
CA PRO A 3 -3.22 20.48 -2.93
C PRO A 3 -3.12 19.84 -1.54
N GLU A 4 -4.03 20.20 -0.64
CA GLU A 4 -4.11 19.62 0.71
C GLU A 4 -4.52 18.14 0.66
N GLU A 5 -5.58 17.81 -0.10
CA GLU A 5 -6.00 16.41 -0.31
C GLU A 5 -4.88 15.57 -0.96
N GLN A 6 -4.11 16.16 -1.87
CA GLN A 6 -2.98 15.48 -2.50
C GLN A 6 -1.84 15.20 -1.50
N ALA A 7 -1.52 16.15 -0.63
CA ALA A 7 -0.52 15.97 0.41
C ALA A 7 -0.94 14.91 1.43
N GLN A 8 -2.21 14.91 1.86
CA GLN A 8 -2.77 13.90 2.75
C GLN A 8 -2.77 12.51 2.13
N LEU A 9 -3.12 12.41 0.84
CA LEU A 9 -3.05 11.14 0.12
C LEU A 9 -1.62 10.63 0.03
N GLN A 10 -0.65 11.49 -0.29
CA GLN A 10 0.76 11.10 -0.37
C GLN A 10 1.29 10.61 0.98
N GLN A 11 1.00 11.32 2.07
CA GLN A 11 1.40 10.90 3.41
C GLN A 11 0.82 9.52 3.78
N SER A 12 -0.43 9.27 3.38
CA SER A 12 -1.09 7.98 3.61
C SER A 12 -0.42 6.86 2.80
N ILE A 13 -0.09 7.12 1.53
CA ILE A 13 0.65 6.18 0.67
C ILE A 13 2.02 5.87 1.25
N ASP A 14 2.78 6.88 1.67
CA ASP A 14 4.12 6.69 2.26
C ASP A 14 4.06 5.84 3.54
N THR A 15 3.04 6.08 4.37
CA THR A 15 2.81 5.31 5.60
C THR A 15 2.50 3.85 5.28
N ILE A 16 1.62 3.60 4.30
CA ILE A 16 1.28 2.24 3.85
C ILE A 16 2.54 1.57 3.29
N ALA A 17 3.29 2.23 2.41
CA ALA A 17 4.49 1.68 1.80
C ALA A 17 5.54 1.26 2.83
N GLN A 18 5.77 2.07 3.87
CA GLN A 18 6.70 1.72 4.95
C GLN A 18 6.24 0.48 5.73
N ILE A 19 4.94 0.36 6.00
CA ILE A 19 4.39 -0.81 6.69
C ILE A 19 4.57 -2.06 5.83
N LEU A 20 4.22 -1.99 4.55
CA LEU A 20 4.33 -3.10 3.61
C LEU A 20 5.79 -3.56 3.47
N TYR A 21 6.71 -2.61 3.22
CA TYR A 21 8.14 -2.88 3.12
C TYR A 21 8.72 -3.59 4.36
N ARG A 22 8.34 -3.15 5.57
CA ARG A 22 8.79 -3.77 6.83
C ARG A 22 8.29 -5.20 7.02
N ASN A 23 7.21 -5.58 6.35
CA ASN A 23 6.63 -6.92 6.41
C ASN A 23 7.00 -7.77 5.17
N THR A 24 7.86 -7.25 4.28
CA THR A 24 8.38 -8.01 3.13
C THR A 24 9.55 -8.88 3.57
N PRO A 25 9.56 -10.19 3.26
CA PRO A 25 10.69 -11.08 3.55
C PRO A 25 11.98 -10.57 2.91
N ALA A 26 13.12 -10.74 3.60
CA ALA A 26 14.41 -10.23 3.13
C ALA A 26 14.83 -10.81 1.77
N GLU A 27 14.40 -12.04 1.46
CA GLU A 27 14.63 -12.72 0.19
C GLU A 27 13.93 -12.01 -0.97
N GLN A 28 12.75 -11.43 -0.71
CA GLN A 28 11.97 -10.70 -1.72
C GLN A 28 12.51 -9.28 -1.95
N LEU A 29 13.28 -8.73 -1.01
CA LEU A 29 13.91 -7.41 -1.15
C LEU A 29 15.15 -7.42 -2.07
N GLN A 30 15.58 -8.58 -2.56
CA GLN A 30 16.81 -8.71 -3.35
C GLN A 30 16.64 -8.28 -4.82
N THR A 31 15.40 -8.26 -5.33
CA THR A 31 15.11 -7.92 -6.72
C THR A 31 13.91 -6.98 -6.80
N LEU A 32 13.85 -6.17 -7.87
CA LEU A 32 12.69 -5.33 -8.13
C LEU A 32 11.42 -6.16 -8.34
N GLU A 33 11.54 -7.35 -8.95
CA GLU A 33 10.43 -8.28 -9.12
C GLU A 33 9.89 -8.78 -7.78
N GLY A 34 10.76 -9.23 -6.87
CA GLY A 34 10.34 -9.71 -5.55
C GLY A 34 9.67 -8.62 -4.71
N ILE A 35 10.22 -7.40 -4.77
CA ILE A 35 9.63 -6.22 -4.12
C ILE A 35 8.25 -5.96 -4.72
N GLU A 36 8.14 -5.86 -6.04
CA GLU A 36 6.89 -5.53 -6.72
C GLU A 36 5.80 -6.57 -6.46
N GLN A 37 6.12 -7.86 -6.62
CA GLN A 37 5.17 -8.95 -6.38
C GLN A 37 4.69 -8.97 -4.94
N THR A 38 5.60 -8.83 -3.97
CA THR A 38 5.24 -8.85 -2.56
C THR A 38 4.37 -7.64 -2.18
N ILE A 39 4.77 -6.43 -2.61
CA ILE A 39 4.01 -5.21 -2.32
C ILE A 39 2.63 -5.25 -2.99
N ARG A 40 2.53 -5.75 -4.23
CA ARG A 40 1.26 -5.94 -4.94
C ARG A 40 0.35 -6.90 -4.17
N GLN A 41 0.86 -8.06 -3.78
CA GLN A 41 0.11 -9.06 -3.03
C GLN A 41 -0.41 -8.49 -1.71
N GLN A 42 0.48 -7.88 -0.91
CA GLN A 42 0.10 -7.28 0.36
C GLN A 42 -0.92 -6.15 0.19
N THR A 43 -0.80 -5.33 -0.85
CA THR A 43 -1.79 -4.28 -1.15
C THR A 43 -3.16 -4.89 -1.47
N GLN A 44 -3.18 -5.96 -2.27
CA GLN A 44 -4.41 -6.66 -2.63
C GLN A 44 -5.09 -7.32 -1.42
N GLU A 45 -4.33 -7.88 -0.49
CA GLU A 45 -4.85 -8.59 0.68
C GLU A 45 -5.24 -7.66 1.82
N LEU A 46 -4.51 -6.56 2.03
CA LEU A 46 -4.64 -5.73 3.24
C LEU A 46 -5.28 -4.36 2.98
N VAL A 47 -5.07 -3.77 1.81
CA VAL A 47 -5.48 -2.39 1.52
C VAL A 47 -6.79 -2.35 0.73
N LEU A 48 -6.85 -3.07 -0.40
CA LEU A 48 -8.02 -3.03 -1.28
C LEU A 48 -9.34 -3.44 -0.60
N PRO A 49 -9.40 -4.45 0.29
CA PRO A 49 -10.63 -4.79 0.98
C PRO A 49 -11.16 -3.65 1.84
N GLN A 50 -10.28 -2.88 2.48
CA GLN A 50 -10.71 -1.74 3.31
C GLN A 50 -11.32 -0.62 2.47
N LEU A 51 -10.74 -0.36 1.29
CA LEU A 51 -11.32 0.56 0.32
C LEU A 51 -12.68 0.06 -0.19
N GLY A 52 -12.79 -1.24 -0.47
CA GLY A 52 -14.06 -1.86 -0.87
C GLY A 52 -15.15 -1.74 0.20
N VAL A 53 -14.82 -2.00 1.47
CA VAL A 53 -15.76 -1.83 2.59
C VAL A 53 -16.20 -0.38 2.73
N PHE A 54 -15.28 0.58 2.62
CA PHE A 54 -15.63 2.01 2.65
C PHE A 54 -16.65 2.37 1.57
N LEU A 55 -16.46 1.88 0.34
CA LEU A 55 -17.41 2.13 -0.76
C LEU A 55 -18.79 1.51 -0.54
N LEU A 56 -18.89 0.41 0.20
CA LEU A 56 -20.17 -0.23 0.53
C LEU A 56 -20.93 0.47 1.67
N GLN A 57 -20.26 1.34 2.42
CA GLN A 57 -20.85 2.09 3.53
C GLN A 57 -21.42 3.46 3.13
N GLN A 58 -21.24 3.84 1.86
CA GLN A 58 -21.72 5.09 1.26
C GLN A 58 -23.03 4.86 0.51
#